data_AF-A0A318DUT4-F1
#
_entry.id   AF-A0A318DUT4-F1
#
_cell.length_a   1.000
_cell.length_b   1.000
_cell.length_c   1.000
_cell.angle_alpha   90.00
_cell.angle_beta   90.00
_cell.angle_gamma   90.00
#
_symmetry.space_group_name_H-M   'P 1'
#
loop_
_entity.id
_entity.type
_entity.pdbx_description
1 polymer ?
#
loop_
_entity_poly.entity_id
_entity_poly.type
_entity_poly.pdbx_seq_one_letter_code
_entity_poly.pdbx_strand_id
1 'polypeptide(L)'
;MAKTQTQRLGIFLALAAVMAATRIHLSLFHHDIWDASWGIFFLAGFWLRGSVRWAFPLLMAEAVLLDYLVISNQGINFWDHYCVSVGYWFLVPSYFSLWLGGSWLAARKPGFNARSLALAVSAVLVSWLACYVISNGSYYWLSSTVPQPRSFAAWFSNMADWYGFFLETTALYVALGLVMHGLVVQLSHLLGHAGTSKLSH
;
A
#
# COMPACT_ATOMS: atom_id res chain seq x y z
N MET A 1 14.67 16.67 7.67
CA MET A 1 13.80 17.32 8.67
C MET A 1 12.79 16.33 9.22
N ALA A 2 12.53 16.37 10.52
CA ALA A 2 11.38 15.65 11.08
C ALA A 2 10.09 16.30 10.55
N LYS A 3 9.16 15.49 10.03
CA LYS A 3 7.85 16.00 9.56
C LYS A 3 7.04 16.50 10.75
N THR A 4 6.40 17.66 10.61
CA THR A 4 5.45 18.18 11.62
C THR A 4 4.20 17.29 11.69
N GLN A 5 3.44 17.39 12.78
CA GLN A 5 2.20 16.63 12.92
C GLN A 5 1.17 17.00 11.83
N THR A 6 1.06 18.28 11.48
CA THR A 6 0.19 18.75 10.39
C THR A 6 0.58 18.15 9.04
N GLN A 7 1.88 18.06 8.73
CA GLN A 7 2.35 17.42 7.50
C GLN A 7 2.03 15.93 7.47
N ARG A 8 2.18 15.23 8.60
CA ARG A 8 1.81 13.81 8.72
C ARG A 8 0.31 13.60 8.51
N LEU A 9 -0.52 14.48 9.08
CA LEU A 9 -1.96 14.42 8.89
C LEU A 9 -2.34 14.67 7.42
N GLY A 10 -1.75 15.68 6.77
CA GLY A 10 -1.99 15.95 5.36
C GLY A 10 -1.61 14.77 4.45
N ILE A 11 -0.46 14.14 4.69
CA ILE A 11 -0.04 12.93 3.96
C ILE A 11 -1.01 11.77 4.22
N PHE A 12 -1.42 11.56 5.48
CA PHE A 12 -2.38 10.53 5.83
C PHE A 12 -3.72 10.73 5.09
N LEU A 13 -4.26 11.95 5.12
CA LEU A 13 -5.53 12.26 4.44
C LEU A 13 -5.44 12.09 2.92
N ALA A 14 -4.31 12.47 2.31
CA ALA A 14 -4.09 12.24 0.89
C ALA A 14 -4.03 10.75 0.54
N LEU A 15 -3.33 9.94 1.34
CA LEU A 15 -3.26 8.50 1.17
C LEU A 15 -4.64 7.83 1.36
N ALA A 16 -5.36 8.21 2.42
CA ALA A 16 -6.73 7.76 2.69
C ALA A 16 -7.66 8.04 1.50
N ALA A 17 -7.65 9.29 1.00
CA ALA A 17 -8.47 9.68 -0.14
C ALA A 17 -8.16 8.87 -1.42
N VAL A 18 -6.89 8.58 -1.71
CA VAL A 18 -6.50 7.73 -2.85
C VAL A 18 -6.95 6.29 -2.63
N MET A 19 -6.86 5.77 -1.40
CA MET A 19 -7.36 4.43 -1.07
C MET A 19 -8.87 4.33 -1.28
N ALA A 20 -9.64 5.28 -0.74
CA ALA A 20 -11.08 5.36 -0.95
C ALA A 20 -11.44 5.42 -2.44
N ALA A 21 -10.75 6.25 -3.21
CA ALA A 21 -11.01 6.41 -4.64
C ALA A 21 -10.75 5.14 -5.46
N THR A 22 -9.75 4.34 -5.08
CA THR A 22 -9.33 3.15 -5.83
C THR A 22 -9.98 1.86 -5.33
N ARG A 23 -10.31 1.78 -4.04
CA ARG A 23 -10.86 0.58 -3.40
C ARG A 23 -12.39 0.48 -3.48
N ILE A 24 -13.10 1.60 -3.60
CA ILE A 24 -14.56 1.60 -3.84
C ILE A 24 -14.90 1.08 -5.25
N HIS A 25 -13.90 0.93 -6.14
CA HIS A 25 -14.11 0.68 -7.56
C HIS A 25 -15.17 1.65 -8.11
N LEU A 26 -14.94 2.97 -7.94
CA LEU A 26 -15.92 3.98 -8.36
C LEU A 26 -16.25 3.77 -9.84
N SER A 27 -17.46 3.28 -10.09
CA SER A 27 -18.07 3.06 -11.41
C SER A 27 -18.20 4.34 -12.25
N LEU A 28 -17.75 5.48 -11.73
CA LEU A 28 -17.65 6.76 -12.44
C LEU A 28 -16.60 6.73 -13.56
N PHE A 29 -15.56 5.91 -13.44
CA PHE A 29 -14.59 5.70 -14.49
C PHE A 29 -14.96 4.42 -15.23
N HIS A 30 -15.24 4.50 -16.52
CA HIS A 30 -15.50 3.35 -17.40
C HIS A 30 -14.24 2.44 -17.60
N HIS A 31 -13.26 2.57 -16.71
CA HIS A 31 -12.01 1.84 -16.64
C HIS A 31 -11.78 1.41 -15.19
N ASP A 32 -11.50 0.13 -14.99
CA ASP A 32 -11.20 -0.45 -13.68
C ASP A 32 -9.88 0.13 -13.15
N ILE A 33 -9.96 1.19 -12.35
CA ILE A 33 -8.81 1.65 -11.58
C ILE A 33 -8.47 0.56 -10.57
N TRP A 34 -7.27 0.00 -10.68
CA TRP A 34 -6.82 -1.05 -9.77
C TRP A 34 -6.59 -0.52 -8.37
N ASP A 35 -6.90 -1.35 -7.36
CA ASP A 35 -6.79 -1.01 -5.94
C ASP A 35 -5.35 -0.60 -5.58
N ALA A 36 -5.18 0.61 -5.05
CA ALA A 36 -3.89 1.16 -4.65
C ALA A 36 -3.45 0.73 -3.23
N SER A 37 -4.29 0.00 -2.49
CA SER A 37 -4.11 -0.24 -1.05
C SER A 37 -2.72 -0.75 -0.69
N TRP A 38 -2.16 -1.72 -1.42
CA TRP A 38 -0.83 -2.27 -1.10
C TRP A 38 0.28 -1.22 -1.29
N GLY A 39 0.21 -0.46 -2.37
CA GLY A 39 1.12 0.67 -2.59
C GLY A 39 0.97 1.74 -1.50
N ILE A 40 -0.26 2.01 -1.08
CA ILE A 40 -0.57 2.98 -0.03
C ILE A 40 0.01 2.55 1.32
N PHE A 41 -0.13 1.29 1.74
CA PHE A 41 0.47 0.83 3.01
C PHE A 41 2.00 0.90 2.98
N PHE A 42 2.63 0.62 1.85
CA PHE A 42 4.08 0.82 1.68
C PHE A 42 4.46 2.30 1.78
N LEU A 43 3.79 3.18 1.02
CA LEU A 43 4.05 4.62 1.01
C LEU A 43 3.74 5.27 2.37
N ALA A 44 2.71 4.79 3.07
CA ALA A 44 2.39 5.22 4.44
C ALA A 44 3.53 4.84 5.38
N GLY A 45 4.05 3.61 5.32
CA GLY A 45 5.25 3.21 6.05
C GLY A 45 6.45 4.12 5.76
N PHE A 46 6.64 4.50 4.50
CA PHE A 46 7.73 5.38 4.07
C PHE A 46 7.57 6.82 4.58
N TRP A 47 6.43 7.47 4.32
CA TRP A 47 6.24 8.88 4.67
C TRP A 47 5.84 9.12 6.12
N LEU A 48 5.06 8.22 6.71
CA LEU A 48 4.52 8.32 8.07
C LEU A 48 5.32 7.47 9.07
N ARG A 49 6.57 7.09 8.76
CA ARG A 49 7.47 6.39 9.68
C ARG A 49 7.43 7.01 11.09
N GLY A 50 7.14 6.18 12.10
CA GLY A 50 6.97 6.59 13.50
C GLY A 50 5.53 6.93 13.91
N SER A 51 4.57 6.86 12.98
CA SER A 51 3.14 7.10 13.21
C SER A 51 2.30 5.81 13.20
N VAL A 52 2.97 4.65 13.22
CA VAL A 52 2.34 3.32 13.08
C VAL A 52 1.23 3.07 14.10
N ARG A 53 1.33 3.63 15.31
CA ARG A 53 0.35 3.44 16.38
C ARG A 53 -1.04 4.02 16.09
N TRP A 54 -1.15 4.98 15.16
CA TRP A 54 -2.42 5.61 14.81
C TRP A 54 -2.70 5.52 13.31
N ALA A 55 -1.72 5.77 12.44
CA ALA A 55 -1.95 5.84 11.01
C ALA A 55 -2.25 4.47 10.40
N PHE A 56 -1.53 3.43 10.83
CA PHE A 56 -1.77 2.07 10.36
C PHE A 56 -3.17 1.54 10.74
N PRO A 57 -3.60 1.58 12.02
CA PRO A 57 -4.93 1.08 12.37
C PRO A 57 -6.05 1.92 11.74
N LEU A 58 -5.87 3.24 11.52
CA LEU A 58 -6.87 4.04 10.82
C LEU A 58 -6.99 3.69 9.33
N LEU A 59 -5.87 3.50 8.61
CA LEU A 59 -5.91 3.01 7.23
C LEU A 59 -6.51 1.60 7.15
N MET A 60 -6.23 0.74 8.13
CA MET A 60 -6.84 -0.58 8.18
C MET A 60 -8.36 -0.50 8.40
N ALA A 61 -8.81 0.34 9.34
CA ALA A 61 -10.22 0.57 9.59
C ALA A 61 -10.93 1.15 8.35
N GLU A 62 -10.26 2.06 7.64
CA GLU A 62 -10.74 2.57 6.36
C GLU A 62 -10.87 1.46 5.31
N ALA A 63 -9.84 0.61 5.12
CA ALA A 63 -9.91 -0.51 4.18
C ALA A 63 -11.10 -1.45 4.47
N VAL A 64 -11.33 -1.79 5.74
CA VAL A 64 -12.48 -2.62 6.17
C VAL A 64 -13.81 -1.91 5.94
N LEU A 65 -13.89 -0.60 6.24
CA LEU A 65 -15.09 0.20 6.00
C LEU A 65 -15.44 0.24 4.52
N LEU A 66 -14.44 0.44 3.66
CA LEU A 66 -14.63 0.47 2.21
C LEU A 66 -15.10 -0.88 1.67
N ASP A 67 -14.50 -1.99 2.13
CA ASP A 67 -14.93 -3.34 1.77
C ASP A 67 -16.38 -3.58 2.21
N TYR A 68 -16.74 -3.16 3.43
CA TYR A 68 -18.10 -3.26 3.95
C TYR A 68 -19.10 -2.48 3.09
N LEU A 69 -18.77 -1.25 2.69
CA LEU A 69 -19.64 -0.42 1.87
C LEU A 69 -19.83 -1.02 0.47
N VAL A 70 -18.75 -1.45 -0.19
CA VAL A 70 -18.81 -2.04 -1.53
C VAL A 70 -19.65 -3.32 -1.53
N ILE A 71 -19.40 -4.23 -0.59
CA ILE A 71 -20.12 -5.51 -0.49
C ILE A 71 -21.59 -5.28 -0.13
N SER A 72 -21.88 -4.41 0.83
CA SER A 72 -23.25 -4.13 1.24
C SER A 72 -24.06 -3.47 0.12
N ASN A 73 -23.43 -2.63 -0.71
CA ASN A 73 -24.07 -2.01 -1.86
C ASN A 73 -24.40 -3.00 -2.99
N GLN A 74 -23.82 -4.21 -2.98
CA GLN A 74 -24.20 -5.32 -3.87
C GLN A 74 -25.40 -6.11 -3.34
N GLY A 75 -25.93 -5.77 -2.16
CA GLY A 75 -27.03 -6.51 -1.51
C GLY A 75 -26.58 -7.80 -0.83
N ILE A 76 -25.28 -7.99 -0.61
CA ILE A 76 -24.69 -9.16 0.04
C ILE A 76 -24.29 -8.77 1.47
N ASN A 77 -24.56 -9.64 2.45
CA ASN A 77 -24.02 -9.42 3.80
C ASN A 77 -22.50 -9.53 3.78
N PHE A 78 -21.81 -8.63 4.47
CA PHE A 78 -20.34 -8.60 4.52
C PHE A 78 -19.69 -9.96 4.80
N TRP A 79 -20.19 -10.68 5.80
CA TRP A 79 -19.65 -11.99 6.22
C TRP A 79 -19.99 -13.16 5.29
N ASP A 80 -20.93 -12.97 4.37
CA ASP A 80 -21.36 -13.98 3.40
C ASP A 80 -20.62 -13.82 2.05
N HIS A 81 -19.87 -12.73 1.86
CA HIS A 81 -19.13 -12.48 0.63
C HIS A 81 -17.91 -13.39 0.52
N TYR A 82 -17.63 -13.90 -0.69
CA TYR A 82 -16.57 -14.90 -0.89
C TYR A 82 -15.16 -14.42 -0.51
N CYS A 83 -14.90 -13.10 -0.58
CA CYS A 83 -13.63 -12.50 -0.12
C CYS A 83 -13.49 -12.43 1.41
N VAL A 84 -14.58 -12.58 2.15
CA VAL A 84 -14.59 -12.44 3.61
C VAL A 84 -14.64 -13.83 4.22
N SER A 85 -13.47 -14.30 4.64
CA SER A 85 -13.31 -15.58 5.34
C SER A 85 -12.46 -15.40 6.59
N VAL A 86 -12.15 -16.49 7.31
CA VAL A 86 -11.18 -16.45 8.42
C VAL A 86 -9.84 -15.86 7.97
N GLY A 87 -9.47 -16.04 6.70
CA GLY A 87 -8.27 -15.44 6.11
C GLY A 87 -8.29 -13.91 6.06
N TYR A 88 -9.46 -13.26 6.12
CA TYR A 88 -9.57 -11.80 6.08
C TYR A 88 -8.82 -11.11 7.23
N TRP A 89 -8.74 -11.75 8.40
CA TRP A 89 -7.95 -11.24 9.54
C TRP A 89 -6.44 -11.15 9.24
N PHE A 90 -5.93 -11.96 8.31
CA PHE A 90 -4.52 -11.95 7.89
C PHE A 90 -4.17 -10.78 6.96
N LEU A 91 -5.14 -9.95 6.57
CA LEU A 91 -4.86 -8.67 5.92
C LEU A 91 -4.04 -7.75 6.83
N VAL A 92 -4.25 -7.82 8.15
CA VAL A 92 -3.48 -7.03 9.13
C VAL A 92 -1.98 -7.33 9.04
N PRO A 93 -1.48 -8.57 9.25
CA PRO A 93 -0.07 -8.88 9.10
C PRO A 93 0.44 -8.71 7.65
N SER A 94 -0.40 -8.94 6.65
CA SER A 94 -0.04 -8.72 5.24
C SER A 94 0.30 -7.25 4.98
N TYR A 95 -0.61 -6.33 5.30
CA TYR A 95 -0.41 -4.90 5.04
C TYR A 95 0.63 -4.31 5.99
N PHE A 96 0.77 -4.88 7.18
CA PHE A 96 1.85 -4.51 8.09
C PHE A 96 3.23 -4.81 7.50
N SER A 97 3.39 -5.89 6.74
CA SER A 97 4.66 -6.19 6.06
C SER A 97 5.06 -5.09 5.06
N LEU A 98 4.09 -4.54 4.31
CA LEU A 98 4.28 -3.39 3.41
C LEU A 98 4.67 -2.13 4.17
N TRP A 99 3.97 -1.86 5.28
CA TRP A 99 4.32 -0.74 6.16
C TRP A 99 5.75 -0.84 6.69
N LEU A 100 6.18 -2.04 7.10
CA LEU A 100 7.55 -2.30 7.54
C LEU A 100 8.56 -2.08 6.41
N GLY A 101 8.26 -2.54 5.19
CA GLY A 101 9.08 -2.31 4.00
C GLY A 101 9.32 -0.83 3.73
N GLY A 102 8.25 -0.04 3.69
CA GLY A 102 8.33 1.41 3.52
C GLY A 102 9.08 2.10 4.66
N SER A 103 8.78 1.71 5.91
CA SER A 103 9.45 2.24 7.11
C SER A 103 10.94 1.95 7.13
N TRP A 104 11.34 0.76 6.65
CA TRP A 104 12.73 0.35 6.51
C TRP A 104 13.43 1.17 5.45
N LEU A 105 12.82 1.34 4.28
CA LEU A 105 13.36 2.18 3.20
C LEU A 105 13.57 3.62 3.67
N ALA A 106 12.57 4.21 4.34
CA ALA A 106 12.67 5.56 4.89
C ALA A 106 13.82 5.71 5.91
N ALA A 107 14.08 4.67 6.72
CA ALA A 107 15.19 4.67 7.67
C ALA A 107 16.57 4.74 7.00
N ARG A 108 16.69 4.28 5.75
CA ARG A 108 17.94 4.32 4.97
C ARG A 108 18.21 5.67 4.32
N LYS A 109 17.27 6.62 4.37
CA LYS A 109 17.36 7.97 3.78
C LYS A 109 17.84 7.90 2.31
N PRO A 110 17.05 7.27 1.42
CA PRO A 110 17.44 7.11 0.01
C PRO A 110 17.67 8.46 -0.66
N GLY A 111 18.67 8.53 -1.53
CA GLY A 111 18.97 9.67 -2.39
C GLY A 111 18.77 9.35 -3.87
N PHE A 112 19.16 10.26 -4.77
CA PHE A 112 19.08 10.05 -6.21
C PHE A 112 20.30 9.29 -6.75
N ASN A 113 20.40 7.99 -6.45
CA ASN A 113 21.48 7.14 -6.95
C ASN A 113 21.02 5.68 -7.14
N ALA A 114 21.78 4.92 -7.93
CA ALA A 114 21.47 3.52 -8.25
C ALA A 114 21.37 2.63 -7.01
N ARG A 115 22.16 2.90 -5.97
CA ARG A 115 22.08 2.16 -4.70
C ARG A 115 20.72 2.36 -4.00
N SER A 116 20.23 3.59 -3.99
CA SER A 116 18.93 3.94 -3.38
C SER A 116 17.77 3.34 -4.17
N LEU A 117 17.89 3.31 -5.51
CA LEU A 117 16.94 2.59 -6.37
C LEU A 117 16.94 1.09 -6.06
N ALA A 118 18.11 0.46 -5.96
CA ALA A 118 18.22 -0.96 -5.59
C ALA A 118 17.58 -1.24 -4.22
N LEU A 119 17.85 -0.39 -3.21
CA LEU A 119 17.22 -0.51 -1.89
C LEU A 119 15.70 -0.35 -1.96
N ALA A 120 15.19 0.57 -2.77
CA ALA A 120 13.75 0.77 -2.94
C ALA A 120 13.10 -0.45 -3.59
N VAL A 121 13.68 -0.97 -4.68
CA VAL A 121 13.22 -2.17 -5.36
C VAL A 121 13.23 -3.37 -4.41
N SER A 122 14.32 -3.59 -3.67
CA SER A 122 14.41 -4.69 -2.70
C SER A 122 13.37 -4.55 -1.58
N ALA A 123 13.15 -3.34 -1.06
CA ALA A 123 12.16 -3.11 -0.01
C ALA A 123 10.74 -3.43 -0.51
N VAL A 124 10.40 -2.98 -1.72
CA VAL A 124 9.11 -3.27 -2.35
C VAL A 124 8.95 -4.77 -2.55
N LEU A 125 9.89 -5.44 -3.23
CA LEU A 125 9.78 -6.85 -3.56
C LEU A 125 9.67 -7.75 -2.32
N VAL A 126 10.48 -7.51 -1.30
CA VAL A 126 10.47 -8.34 -0.07
C VAL A 126 9.18 -8.15 0.71
N SER A 127 8.75 -6.90 0.91
CA SER A 127 7.51 -6.62 1.65
C SER A 127 6.26 -7.02 0.87
N TRP A 128 6.26 -6.81 -0.44
CA TRP A 128 5.20 -7.28 -1.32
C TRP A 128 5.09 -8.80 -1.31
N LEU A 129 6.20 -9.53 -1.41
CA LEU A 129 6.18 -10.99 -1.38
C LEU A 129 5.62 -11.51 -0.06
N ALA A 130 6.01 -10.92 1.07
CA ALA A 130 5.46 -11.26 2.37
C ALA A 130 3.95 -10.99 2.43
N CYS A 131 3.50 -9.81 1.98
CA CYS A 131 2.09 -9.47 1.89
C CYS A 131 1.32 -10.47 1.02
N TYR A 132 1.86 -10.80 -0.15
CA TYR A 132 1.25 -11.68 -1.13
C TYR A 132 1.10 -13.11 -0.58
N VAL A 133 2.16 -13.68 -0.01
CA VAL A 133 2.15 -15.03 0.56
C VAL A 133 1.21 -15.12 1.77
N ILE A 134 1.21 -14.11 2.66
CA ILE A 134 0.36 -14.12 3.85
C ILE A 134 -1.11 -14.00 3.46
N SER A 135 -1.47 -13.06 2.59
CA SER A 135 -2.85 -12.83 2.17
C SER A 135 -3.38 -13.98 1.30
N ASN A 136 -2.66 -14.38 0.26
CA ASN A 136 -3.08 -15.48 -0.62
C ASN A 136 -3.06 -16.82 0.11
N GLY A 137 -2.03 -17.10 0.91
CA GLY A 137 -1.92 -18.34 1.67
C GLY A 137 -3.02 -18.48 2.73
N SER A 138 -3.26 -17.44 3.52
CA SER A 138 -4.34 -17.47 4.53
C SER A 138 -5.71 -17.66 3.88
N TYR A 139 -5.99 -16.99 2.75
CA TYR A 139 -7.22 -17.21 2.01
C TYR A 139 -7.32 -18.65 1.49
N TYR A 140 -6.28 -19.16 0.83
CA TYR A 140 -6.28 -20.51 0.27
C TYR A 140 -6.53 -21.59 1.33
N TRP A 141 -5.84 -21.50 2.47
CA TRP A 141 -5.87 -22.54 3.50
C TRP A 141 -7.03 -22.41 4.48
N LEU A 142 -7.57 -21.21 4.71
CA LEU A 142 -8.59 -20.97 5.74
C LEU A 142 -9.97 -20.65 5.18
N SER A 143 -10.09 -20.27 3.90
CA SER A 143 -11.39 -19.94 3.32
C SER A 143 -12.25 -21.17 3.07
N SER A 144 -13.52 -21.09 3.43
CA SER A 144 -14.55 -22.10 3.08
C SER A 144 -14.87 -22.13 1.59
N THR A 145 -14.52 -21.08 0.85
CA THR A 145 -14.76 -20.96 -0.60
C THR A 145 -13.79 -21.77 -1.44
N VAL A 146 -12.66 -22.20 -0.87
CA VAL A 146 -11.63 -22.99 -1.57
C VAL A 146 -11.93 -24.48 -1.38
N PRO A 147 -12.21 -25.23 -2.46
CA PRO A 147 -12.59 -26.64 -2.39
C PRO A 147 -11.53 -27.54 -1.75
N GLN A 148 -11.99 -28.64 -1.14
CA GLN A 148 -11.13 -29.72 -0.65
C GLN A 148 -10.95 -30.82 -1.71
N PRO A 149 -9.80 -31.51 -1.77
CA PRO A 149 -8.63 -31.37 -0.89
C PRO A 149 -7.69 -30.23 -1.32
N ARG A 150 -7.20 -29.47 -0.33
CA ARG A 150 -6.17 -28.44 -0.55
C ARG A 150 -4.78 -29.06 -0.64
N SER A 151 -3.98 -28.60 -1.60
CA SER A 151 -2.58 -29.01 -1.76
C SER A 151 -1.63 -27.83 -1.93
N PHE A 152 -0.36 -28.00 -1.57
CA PHE A 152 0.68 -26.99 -1.80
C PHE A 152 0.89 -26.71 -3.30
N ALA A 153 0.75 -27.73 -4.15
CA ALA A 153 0.91 -27.56 -5.60
C ALA A 153 -0.19 -26.67 -6.19
N ALA A 154 -1.46 -26.90 -5.83
CA ALA A 154 -2.57 -26.08 -6.28
C ALA A 154 -2.51 -24.65 -5.72
N TRP A 155 -2.06 -24.49 -4.46
CA TRP A 155 -1.81 -23.16 -3.89
C TRP A 155 -0.73 -22.41 -4.68
N PHE A 156 0.40 -23.05 -4.95
CA PHE A 156 1.51 -22.44 -5.67
C PHE A 156 1.13 -22.07 -7.11
N SER A 157 0.35 -22.93 -7.79
CA SER A 157 -0.17 -22.61 -9.13
C SER A 157 -1.05 -21.36 -9.09
N ASN A 158 -2.01 -21.29 -8.16
CA ASN A 158 -2.87 -20.11 -8.00
C ASN A 158 -2.04 -18.86 -7.68
N MET A 159 -1.04 -18.99 -6.82
CA MET A 159 -0.13 -17.89 -6.50
C MET A 159 0.69 -17.44 -7.72
N ALA A 160 1.08 -18.35 -8.62
CA ALA A 160 1.81 -18.00 -9.84
C ALA A 160 0.90 -17.27 -10.86
N ASP A 161 -0.35 -17.69 -11.01
CA ASP A 161 -1.30 -17.12 -11.96
C ASP A 161 -1.58 -15.64 -11.69
N TRP A 162 -1.64 -15.25 -10.42
CA TRP A 162 -1.98 -13.88 -10.00
C TRP A 162 -0.76 -13.02 -9.66
N TYR A 163 0.45 -13.61 -9.61
CA TYR A 163 1.69 -12.95 -9.17
C TYR A 163 1.94 -11.64 -9.92
N GLY A 164 1.91 -11.69 -11.26
CA GLY A 164 2.26 -10.57 -12.13
C GLY A 164 1.36 -9.36 -11.92
N PHE A 165 0.04 -9.60 -11.90
CA PHE A 165 -0.97 -8.56 -11.75
C PHE A 165 -0.84 -7.79 -10.41
N PHE A 166 -0.69 -8.53 -9.30
CA PHE A 166 -0.55 -7.90 -7.98
C PHE A 166 0.78 -7.15 -7.83
N LEU A 167 1.86 -7.67 -8.43
CA LEU A 167 3.16 -7.01 -8.40
C LEU A 167 3.15 -5.72 -9.23
N GLU A 168 2.62 -5.78 -10.46
CA GLU A 168 2.55 -4.64 -11.38
C GLU A 168 1.76 -3.49 -10.77
N THR A 169 0.55 -3.77 -10.26
CA THR A 169 -0.29 -2.77 -9.61
C THR A 169 0.41 -2.10 -8.44
N THR A 170 1.01 -2.91 -7.55
CA THR A 170 1.71 -2.37 -6.37
C THR A 170 2.92 -1.54 -6.78
N ALA A 171 3.73 -2.05 -7.72
CA ALA A 171 4.92 -1.37 -8.21
C ALA A 171 4.58 -0.03 -8.87
N LEU A 172 3.50 0.03 -9.66
CA LEU A 172 3.02 1.25 -10.30
C LEU A 172 2.70 2.33 -9.26
N TYR A 173 1.85 2.04 -8.27
CA TYR A 173 1.47 3.04 -7.26
C TYR A 173 2.66 3.46 -6.38
N VAL A 174 3.54 2.53 -6.02
CA VAL A 174 4.76 2.88 -5.27
C VAL A 174 5.69 3.75 -6.11
N ALA A 175 5.89 3.42 -7.39
CA ALA A 175 6.72 4.21 -8.29
C ALA A 175 6.18 5.63 -8.46
N LEU A 176 4.86 5.78 -8.68
CA LEU A 176 4.20 7.08 -8.72
C LEU A 176 4.43 7.87 -7.43
N GLY A 177 4.23 7.24 -6.27
CA GLY A 177 4.49 7.86 -4.98
C GLY A 177 5.94 8.32 -4.79
N LEU A 178 6.92 7.48 -5.15
CA LEU A 178 8.34 7.80 -5.03
C LEU A 178 8.79 8.87 -6.03
N VAL A 179 8.25 8.88 -7.25
CA VAL A 179 8.51 9.95 -8.24
C VAL A 179 7.98 11.27 -7.72
N MET A 180 6.72 11.32 -7.24
CA MET A 180 6.17 12.53 -6.63
C MET A 180 7.01 12.99 -5.44
N HIS A 181 7.48 12.06 -4.60
CA HIS A 181 8.38 12.39 -3.50
C HIS A 181 9.66 13.07 -4.01
N GLY A 182 10.29 12.49 -5.04
CA GLY A 182 11.50 13.03 -5.64
C GLY A 182 11.29 14.43 -6.22
N LEU A 183 10.19 14.65 -6.94
CA LEU A 183 9.81 15.96 -7.47
C LEU A 183 9.65 16.99 -6.36
N VAL A 184 8.87 16.69 -5.32
CA VAL A 184 8.66 17.62 -4.19
C VAL A 184 9.98 17.96 -3.49
N VAL A 185 10.85 16.98 -3.29
CA VAL A 185 12.17 17.21 -2.71
C VAL A 185 13.02 18.11 -3.62
N GLN A 186 13.09 17.84 -4.92
CA GLN A 186 13.83 18.68 -5.87
C GLN A 186 13.29 20.12 -5.92
N LEU A 187 11.97 20.30 -6.03
CA LEU A 187 11.36 21.63 -6.00
C LEU A 187 11.69 22.38 -4.69
N SER A 188 11.67 21.70 -3.55
CA SER A 188 12.02 22.34 -2.26
C SER A 188 13.48 22.80 -2.21
N HIS A 189 14.40 22.04 -2.81
CA HIS A 189 15.80 22.44 -2.93
C HIS A 189 15.99 23.63 -3.87
N LEU A 190 15.31 23.65 -5.02
CA LEU A 190 15.37 24.76 -5.98
C LEU A 190 14.82 26.06 -5.37
N LEU A 191 13.68 26.00 -4.68
CA LEU A 191 13.08 27.17 -4.01
C LEU A 191 13.92 27.65 -2.83
N GLY A 192 14.53 26.73 -2.08
CA GLY A 192 15.45 27.08 -0.99
C GLY A 192 16.69 27.83 -1.48
N HIS A 193 17.30 27.40 -2.59
CA HIS A 193 18.44 28.09 -3.20
C HIS A 193 18.08 29.48 -3.75
N ALA A 194 16.90 29.64 -4.35
CA ALA A 194 16.40 30.93 -4.82
C ALA A 194 16.10 31.93 -3.69
N GLY A 195 15.75 31.46 -2.49
CA GLY A 195 15.56 32.30 -1.31
C GLY A 195 16.88 32.82 -0.72
N THR A 196 17.92 31.97 -0.70
CA THR A 196 19.25 32.37 -0.20
C THR A 196 19.99 33.35 -1.11
N SER A 197 19.81 33.26 -2.44
CA SER A 197 20.46 34.21 -3.37
C SER A 197 19.85 35.62 -3.32
N LYS A 198 18.61 35.76 -2.85
CA LYS A 198 17.94 37.07 -2.69
C LYS A 198 18.30 37.81 -1.40
N LEU A 199 18.90 37.13 -0.42
CA LEU A 199 19.31 37.71 0.87
C LEU A 199 20.79 38.13 0.90
N SER A 200 21.55 37.85 -0.16
CA SER A 200 22.97 38.19 -0.28
C SER A 200 23.24 39.47 -1.09
N HIS A 201 22.23 40.32 -1.27
CA HIS A 201 22.33 41.61 -1.97
C HIS A 201 21.84 42.75 -1.09
#